data_AF-A0A660Y1R1-F1
#
_entry.id   AF-A0A660Y1R1-F1
#
_cell.length_a   1.000
_cell.length_b   1.000
_cell.length_c   1.000
_cell.angle_alpha   90.00
_cell.angle_beta   90.00
_cell.angle_gamma   90.00
#
_symmetry.space_group_name_H-M   'P 1'
#
loop_
_entity.id
_entity.type
_entity.pdbx_description
1 polymer ?
#
loop_
_entity_poly.entity_id
_entity_poly.type
_entity_poly.pdbx_seq_one_letter_code
_entity_poly.pdbx_strand_id
1 'polypeptide(L)' 'MRFRTNYSHSAYLFLAPAMTAIFVFFFLPVLAALVMSFTDFDIYSLGDMSRARFIGLSNYLNL' A
#
# COMPACT_ATOMS: atom_id res chain seq x y z
N MET A 1 21.66 1.21 39.33
CA MET A 1 20.79 0.14 38.76
C MET A 1 20.71 0.37 37.26
N ARG A 2 21.41 -0.41 36.43
CA ARG A 2 21.51 -0.20 34.97
C ARG A 2 20.56 -1.18 34.27
N PHE A 3 19.40 -0.71 33.82
CA PHE A 3 18.47 -1.53 33.05
C PHE A 3 19.12 -1.88 31.70
N ARG A 4 19.52 -3.13 31.51
CA ARG A 4 19.97 -3.66 30.21
C ARG A 4 18.73 -4.00 29.38
N THR A 5 18.40 -3.17 28.39
CA THR A 5 17.28 -3.38 27.45
C THR A 5 17.68 -4.35 26.34
N ASN A 6 18.00 -5.60 26.68
CA ASN A 6 18.39 -6.62 25.69
C ASN A 6 17.20 -7.47 25.18
N TYR A 7 15.95 -7.05 25.40
CA TYR A 7 14.74 -7.77 24.97
C TYR A 7 14.12 -7.25 23.66
N SER A 8 14.71 -6.22 23.06
CA SER A 8 14.15 -5.50 21.92
C SER A 8 13.97 -6.38 20.67
N HIS A 9 14.96 -7.23 20.36
CA HIS A 9 14.95 -8.01 19.13
C HIS A 9 13.86 -9.10 19.10
N SER A 10 13.62 -9.76 20.24
CA SER A 10 12.56 -10.78 20.35
C SER A 10 11.16 -10.18 20.24
N ALA A 11 10.96 -8.95 20.71
CA ALA A 11 9.68 -8.25 20.56
C ALA A 11 9.37 -7.96 19.08
N TYR A 12 10.36 -7.52 18.30
CA TYR A 12 10.17 -7.31 16.86
C TYR A 12 9.88 -8.61 16.12
N LEU A 13 10.59 -9.70 16.43
CA LEU A 13 10.32 -11.01 15.80
C LEU A 13 8.92 -11.54 16.12
N PHE A 14 8.40 -11.27 17.32
CA PHE A 14 7.03 -11.63 17.68
C PHE A 14 5.98 -10.78 16.95
N LEU A 15 6.21 -9.47 16.78
CA LEU A 15 5.30 -8.58 16.05
C LEU A 15 5.37 -8.74 14.53
N ALA A 16 6.52 -9.17 14.00
CA ALA A 16 6.80 -9.19 12.57
C ALA A 16 5.69 -9.86 11.74
N PRO A 17 5.15 -11.05 12.08
CA PRO A 17 4.11 -11.69 11.27
C PRO A 17 2.83 -10.85 11.17
N ALA A 18 2.39 -10.23 12.27
CA ALA A 18 1.21 -9.39 12.29
C ALA A 18 1.45 -8.09 11.50
N MET A 19 2.61 -7.46 11.67
CA MET A 19 2.98 -6.26 10.90
C MET A 19 3.08 -6.55 9.41
N THR A 20 3.65 -7.70 9.02
CA THR A 20 3.72 -8.14 7.62
C THR A 20 2.33 -8.36 7.05
N ALA A 21 1.43 -9.03 7.79
CA ALA A 21 0.06 -9.23 7.33
C ALA A 21 -0.67 -7.89 7.12
N ILE A 22 -0.56 -6.95 8.06
CA ILE A 22 -1.11 -5.60 7.90
C ILE A 22 -0.51 -4.92 6.66
N PHE A 23 0.80 -4.97 6.50
CA PHE A 23 1.45 -4.33 5.36
C PHE A 23 0.98 -4.91 4.01
N VAL A 24 0.88 -6.23 3.90
CA VAL A 24 0.49 -6.93 2.66
C VAL A 24 -0.99 -6.78 2.34
N PHE A 25 -1.87 -6.86 3.34
CA PHE A 25 -3.31 -6.86 3.09
C PHE A 25 -3.98 -5.49 3.22
N PHE A 26 -3.31 -4.51 3.84
CA PHE A 26 -3.83 -3.15 3.98
C PHE A 26 -3.02 -2.14 3.16
N PHE A 27 -1.73 -2.00 3.45
CA PHE A 27 -0.92 -0.95 2.80
C PHE A 27 -0.72 -1.20 1.31
N LEU A 28 -0.41 -2.44 0.92
CA LEU A 28 -0.17 -2.75 -0.48
C LEU A 28 -1.40 -2.48 -1.37
N PRO A 29 -2.63 -2.91 -1.01
CA PRO A 29 -3.83 -2.54 -1.77
C PRO A 29 -4.12 -1.04 -1.80
N VAL A 30 -3.92 -0.33 -0.68
CA VAL A 30 -4.13 1.13 -0.61
C VAL A 30 -3.14 1.86 -1.51
N LEU A 31 -1.87 1.46 -1.51
CA LEU A 31 -0.86 2.02 -2.40
C LEU A 31 -1.15 1.71 -3.86
N ALA A 32 -1.61 0.49 -4.19
CA ALA A 32 -2.04 0.15 -5.54
C ALA A 32 -3.21 1.03 -5.99
N ALA A 33 -4.22 1.23 -5.14
CA ALA A 33 -5.35 2.11 -5.41
C ALA A 33 -4.92 3.57 -5.58
N LEU A 34 -3.96 4.04 -4.77
CA LEU A 34 -3.39 5.37 -4.91
C LEU A 34 -2.63 5.53 -6.23
N VAL A 35 -1.90 4.52 -6.70
CA VAL A 35 -1.25 4.60 -8.02
C VAL A 35 -2.30 4.60 -9.13
N MET A 36 -3.33 3.75 -9.02
CA MET A 36 -4.44 3.69 -9.98
C MET A 36 -5.23 5.00 -10.05
N SER A 37 -5.33 5.78 -8.97
CA SER A 37 -6.07 7.06 -8.99
C SER A 37 -5.42 8.14 -9.88
N PHE A 38 -4.15 7.99 -10.24
CA PHE A 38 -3.47 8.85 -11.22
C PHE A 38 -3.61 8.35 -12.67
N THR A 39 -4.38 7.29 -12.87
CA THR A 39 -4.68 6.71 -14.19
C THR A 39 -6.17 6.80 -14.48
N ASP A 40 -6.55 6.68 -15.75
CA ASP A 40 -7.93 6.54 -16.21
C ASP A 40 -8.42 5.11 -15.98
N PHE A 41 -8.26 4.61 -14.74
CA PHE A 41 -8.54 3.22 -14.39
C PHE A 41 -10.03 2.99 -14.18
N ASP A 42 -10.59 2.09 -14.99
CA ASP A 42 -11.99 1.68 -14.95
C ASP A 42 -12.13 0.15 -15.00
N ILE A 43 -13.36 -0.36 -15.01
CA ILE A 43 -13.62 -1.81 -15.09
C ILE A 43 -13.07 -2.44 -16.39
N TYR A 44 -12.92 -1.68 -17.46
CA TYR A 44 -12.40 -2.18 -18.72
C TYR A 44 -10.87 -2.29 -18.70
N SER A 45 -10.21 -1.49 -17.89
CA SER A 45 -8.76 -1.54 -17.66
C SER A 45 -8.30 -2.89 -17.08
N LEU A 46 -9.19 -3.62 -16.40
CA LEU A 46 -8.95 -5.00 -15.95
C LEU A 46 -8.87 -6.00 -17.11
N GLY A 47 -9.60 -5.76 -18.20
CA GLY A 47 -9.59 -6.59 -19.40
C GLY A 47 -8.58 -6.14 -20.45
N ASP A 48 -8.21 -4.86 -20.45
CA ASP A 48 -7.27 -4.26 -21.38
C ASP A 48 -6.45 -3.16 -20.68
N MET A 49 -5.24 -3.51 -20.24
CA MET A 49 -4.35 -2.61 -19.51
C MET A 49 -3.90 -1.39 -20.34
N SER A 50 -4.09 -1.39 -21.66
CA SER A 50 -3.80 -0.22 -22.50
C SER A 50 -4.73 0.97 -22.20
N ARG A 51 -5.88 0.71 -21.57
CA ARG A 51 -6.85 1.72 -21.12
C ARG A 51 -6.44 2.42 -19.82
N ALA A 52 -5.57 1.81 -19.00
CA ALA A 52 -5.05 2.39 -17.77
C ALA A 52 -4.01 3.50 -18.04
N ARG A 53 -4.41 4.54 -18.78
CA ARG A 53 -3.54 5.64 -19.21
C ARG A 53 -3.26 6.57 -18.04
N PHE A 54 -2.02 7.01 -17.90
CA PHE A 54 -1.67 8.00 -16.88
C PHE A 54 -2.27 9.37 -17.23
N ILE A 55 -3.08 9.91 -16.31
CA ILE A 55 -3.78 11.20 -16.45
C ILE A 55 -3.40 12.18 -15.33
N GLY A 56 -2.48 11.81 -14.44
CA GLY A 56 -2.02 12.68 -13.36
C GLY A 56 -3.15 13.06 -12.42
N LEU A 57 -3.34 14.36 -12.17
CA LEU A 57 -4.32 14.87 -11.21
C LEU A 57 -5.72 15.14 -11.81
N SER A 58 -5.95 14.80 -13.08
CA SER A 58 -7.22 15.08 -13.75
C SER A 58 -8.45 14.56 -12.99
N ASN A 59 -8.37 13.37 -12.37
CA ASN A 59 -9.44 12.81 -11.54
C ASN A 59 -9.82 13.68 -10.32
N TYR A 60 -8.85 14.42 -9.78
CA TYR A 60 -9.06 15.26 -8.60
C TYR A 60 -9.55 16.66 -8.95
N LEU A 61 -9.26 17.13 -10.16
CA LEU A 61 -9.64 18.47 -10.65
C LEU A 61 -11.04 18.48 -11.28
N ASN A 62 -11.52 17.33 -11.77
CA ASN A 62 -12.83 17.18 -12.39
C ASN A 62 -13.96 16.84 -11.38
N LEU A 63 -13.72 17.10 -10.09
CA LEU A 63 -14.68 16.87 -9.00
C LEU A 63 -15.69 18.01 -8.88
#